data_AF-Q938T9-F1
#
_entry.id   AF-Q938T9-F1
#
_cell.length_a   1.000
_cell.length_b   1.000
_cell.length_c   1.000
_cell.angle_alpha   90.00
_cell.angle_beta   90.00
_cell.angle_gamma   90.00
#
_symmetry.space_group_name_H-M   'P 1'
#
loop_
_entity.id
_entity.type
_entity.pdbx_description
1 polymer ?
#
loop_
_entity_poly.entity_id
_entity_poly.type
_entity_poly.pdbx_seq_one_letter_code
_entity_poly.pdbx_strand_id
1 'polypeptide(L)'
;METPPETTPLHCVECGMQLFYAGVGRKPRYCSQTCRSRAWEKRRAARDGLIAQEVVERPVEVYKPIDAEQVTQWLSGHPRRLSTVLKLMEWTDEHLEAFRNGLEHSAEELSLIPIAEKERLESALRETFYLKNDLAYQQHRLREQKKENVALRRELERSNSRERPNSAEAPVPVAEQRPAAKVAPMPMSSGETKTIKMKGQLVTVPAQWSRKQIRQWMRDNGR
;
A
#
# COMPACT_ATOMS: atom_id res chain seq x y z
N MET A 1 -5.28 -6.99 42.33
CA MET A 1 -3.94 -7.56 42.56
C MET A 1 -2.97 -6.61 41.91
N GLU A 2 -2.28 -5.83 42.73
CA GLU A 2 -1.32 -4.81 42.29
C GLU A 2 -0.08 -5.51 41.72
N THR A 3 0.23 -5.26 40.45
CA THR A 3 1.47 -5.71 39.82
C THR A 3 2.63 -4.97 40.47
N PRO A 4 3.63 -5.64 41.08
CA PRO A 4 4.78 -4.94 41.62
C PRO A 4 5.57 -4.32 40.46
N PRO A 5 6.13 -3.10 40.63
CA PRO A 5 6.92 -2.48 39.59
C PRO A 5 8.14 -3.36 39.29
N GLU A 6 8.33 -3.68 38.01
CA GLU A 6 9.54 -4.33 37.48
C GLU A 6 10.76 -3.54 37.93
N THR A 7 11.35 -4.00 39.04
CA THR A 7 12.55 -3.41 39.61
C THR A 7 13.70 -4.01 38.84
N THR A 8 14.20 -3.26 37.86
CA THR A 8 15.49 -3.56 37.23
C THR A 8 16.51 -3.84 38.35
N PRO A 9 17.14 -5.03 38.37
CA PRO A 9 18.04 -5.38 39.45
C PRO A 9 19.20 -4.38 39.47
N LEU A 10 19.27 -3.62 40.55
CA LEU A 10 20.36 -2.68 40.76
C LEU A 10 21.59 -3.48 41.13
N HIS A 11 22.76 -3.13 40.60
CA HIS A 11 24.01 -3.79 40.93
C HIS A 11 24.94 -2.80 41.63
N CYS A 12 25.72 -3.29 42.58
CA CYS A 12 26.73 -2.49 43.23
C CYS A 12 27.82 -2.11 42.21
N VAL A 13 28.12 -0.81 42.13
CA VAL A 13 29.12 -0.28 41.19
C VAL A 13 30.54 -0.83 41.44
N GLU A 14 30.86 -1.30 42.64
CA GLU A 14 32.20 -1.82 42.95
C GLU A 14 32.37 -3.32 42.89
N CYS A 15 31.41 -4.09 43.42
CA CYS A 15 31.53 -5.55 43.51
C CYS A 15 30.53 -6.29 42.62
N GLY A 16 29.65 -5.58 41.91
CA GLY A 16 28.62 -6.18 41.07
C GLY A 16 27.49 -6.86 41.82
N MET A 17 27.50 -6.89 43.16
CA MET A 17 26.46 -7.55 43.96
C MET A 17 25.08 -6.94 43.69
N GLN A 18 24.08 -7.80 43.49
CA GLN A 18 22.70 -7.38 43.30
C GLN A 18 22.16 -6.69 44.56
N LEU A 19 21.54 -5.53 44.38
CA LEU A 19 20.95 -4.69 45.40
C LEU A 19 19.43 -4.83 45.33
N PHE A 20 18.84 -5.25 46.45
CA PHE A 20 17.40 -5.25 46.63
C PHE A 20 16.98 -3.91 47.24
N TYR A 21 16.11 -3.17 46.54
CA TYR A 21 15.60 -1.89 47.00
C TYR A 21 14.09 -1.81 46.71
N ALA A 22 13.29 -1.84 47.79
CA ALA A 22 11.83 -1.83 47.73
C ALA A 22 11.26 -0.61 48.48
N GLY A 23 11.76 0.58 48.17
CA GLY A 23 11.35 1.83 48.82
C GLY A 23 11.19 3.00 47.85
N VAL A 24 10.57 4.08 48.33
CA VAL A 24 10.44 5.35 47.59
C VAL A 24 11.60 6.26 48.00
N GLY A 25 12.48 6.63 47.05
CA GLY A 25 13.66 7.45 47.36
C GLY A 25 14.86 7.21 46.44
N ARG A 26 16.02 7.76 46.82
CA ARG A 26 17.27 7.60 46.06
C ARG A 26 17.74 6.14 46.10
N LYS A 27 17.79 5.51 44.93
CA LYS A 27 18.32 4.16 44.73
C LYS A 27 19.77 4.06 45.23
N PRO A 28 20.11 3.05 46.07
CA PRO A 28 21.47 2.86 46.54
C PRO A 28 22.38 2.43 45.38
N ARG A 29 23.62 2.94 45.35
CA ARG A 29 24.65 2.57 44.35
C ARG A 29 25.66 1.52 44.85
N TYR A 30 25.72 1.33 46.17
CA TYR A 30 26.67 0.43 46.83
C TYR A 30 25.93 -0.49 47.80
N CYS A 31 26.41 -1.73 47.95
CA CYS A 31 25.81 -2.70 48.88
C CYS A 31 26.15 -2.41 50.36
N SER A 32 27.21 -1.65 50.62
CA SER A 32 27.69 -1.35 51.96
C SER A 32 28.55 -0.09 51.99
N GLN A 33 28.74 0.48 53.19
CA GLN A 33 29.67 1.57 53.41
C GLN A 33 31.11 1.18 53.03
N THR A 34 31.49 -0.09 53.21
CA THR A 34 32.81 -0.61 52.81
C THR A 34 33.01 -0.53 51.30
N CYS A 35 32.02 -0.92 50.49
CA CYS A 35 32.11 -0.77 49.03
C CYS A 35 32.15 0.70 48.61
N ARG A 36 31.45 1.58 49.33
CA ARG A 36 31.54 3.02 49.09
C ARG A 36 32.94 3.58 49.37
N SER A 37 33.58 3.17 50.46
CA SER A 37 34.95 3.57 50.80
C SER A 37 35.96 3.05 49.78
N ARG A 38 35.89 1.77 49.40
CA ARG A 38 36.75 1.19 48.35
C ARG A 38 36.58 1.91 47.01
N ALA A 39 35.34 2.28 46.63
CA ALA A 39 35.06 3.07 45.44
C ALA A 39 35.75 4.44 45.46
N TRP A 40 35.74 5.08 46.63
CA TRP A 40 36.35 6.39 46.82
C TRP A 40 37.87 6.28 46.79
N GLU A 41 38.46 5.28 47.43
CA GLU A 41 39.89 5.02 47.42
C GLU A 41 40.39 4.71 46.01
N LYS A 42 39.71 3.84 45.25
CA LYS A 42 40.05 3.56 43.84
C LYS A 42 40.01 4.82 42.99
N ARG A 43 38.96 5.66 43.13
CA ARG A 43 38.86 6.93 42.39
C ARG A 43 39.93 7.93 42.80
N ARG A 44 40.30 7.95 44.09
CA ARG A 44 41.40 8.78 44.58
C ARG A 44 42.74 8.30 44.00
N ALA A 45 43.03 7.02 44.08
CA ALA A 45 44.23 6.44 43.52
C ALA A 45 44.32 6.60 41.98
N ALA A 46 43.19 6.49 41.27
CA ALA A 46 43.14 6.77 39.83
C ALA A 46 43.43 8.26 39.51
N ARG A 47 42.99 9.20 40.36
CA ARG A 47 43.31 10.64 40.22
C ARG A 47 44.78 10.91 40.51
N ASP A 48 45.33 10.25 41.53
CA ASP A 48 46.72 10.37 41.94
C ASP A 48 47.67 9.59 41.02
N GLY A 49 47.15 8.96 39.95
CA GLY A 49 47.92 8.21 38.95
C GLY A 49 48.46 6.85 39.42
N LEU A 50 47.99 6.38 40.58
CA LEU A 50 48.48 5.16 41.23
C LEU A 50 47.79 3.87 40.72
N ILE A 51 46.75 3.99 39.89
CA ILE A 51 46.06 2.85 39.25
C ILE A 51 45.97 3.11 37.75
N ALA A 52 46.22 2.06 36.94
CA ALA A 52 46.05 2.10 35.50
C ALA A 52 44.60 2.42 35.12
N GLN A 53 44.39 3.53 34.41
CA GLN A 53 43.10 3.88 33.83
C GLN A 53 42.94 3.14 32.50
N GLU A 54 41.86 2.38 32.35
CA GLU A 54 41.49 1.77 31.07
C GLU A 54 40.96 2.86 30.14
N VAL A 55 41.73 3.17 29.09
CA VAL A 55 41.32 4.11 28.05
C VAL A 55 40.35 3.40 27.12
N VAL A 56 39.06 3.66 27.28
CA VAL A 56 38.03 3.17 26.37
C VAL A 56 37.96 4.10 25.16
N GLU A 57 38.53 3.66 24.03
CA GLU A 57 38.40 4.37 22.76
C GLU A 57 36.94 4.33 22.30
N ARG A 58 36.32 5.51 22.17
CA ARG A 58 34.99 5.63 21.58
C ARG A 58 35.14 5.80 20.07
N PRO A 59 34.64 4.86 19.23
CA PRO A 59 34.68 5.03 17.79
C PRO A 59 33.82 6.25 17.41
N VAL A 60 34.45 7.23 16.77
CA VAL A 60 33.77 8.37 16.14
C VAL A 60 33.50 7.98 14.70
N GLU A 61 32.23 7.93 14.30
CA GLU A 61 31.87 7.73 12.89
C GLU A 61 32.24 8.98 12.10
N VAL A 62 33.33 8.91 11.33
CA VAL A 62 33.75 9.97 10.42
C VAL A 62 32.96 9.85 9.12
N TYR A 63 32.34 10.93 8.69
CA TYR A 63 31.66 11.01 7.39
C TYR A 63 32.66 10.73 6.26
N LYS A 64 32.43 9.67 5.49
CA LYS A 64 33.19 9.41 4.26
C LYS A 64 32.50 10.14 3.11
N PRO A 65 33.20 11.01 2.37
CA PRO A 65 32.63 11.60 1.17
C PRO A 65 32.31 10.49 0.17
N ILE A 66 31.15 10.59 -0.46
CA ILE A 66 30.73 9.67 -1.51
C ILE A 66 31.61 9.96 -2.72
N ASP A 67 32.27 8.93 -3.22
CA ASP A 67 33.13 9.02 -4.39
C ASP A 67 32.33 8.94 -5.70
N ALA A 68 32.81 9.61 -6.75
CA ALA A 68 32.17 9.62 -8.05
C ALA A 68 32.06 8.20 -8.64
N GLU A 69 33.06 7.35 -8.41
CA GLU A 69 33.04 5.94 -8.82
C GLU A 69 31.91 5.16 -8.14
N GLN A 70 31.67 5.41 -6.85
CA GLN A 70 30.58 4.79 -6.10
C GLN A 70 29.21 5.22 -6.63
N VAL A 71 29.06 6.50 -7.00
CA VAL A 71 27.83 7.01 -7.62
C VAL A 71 27.60 6.35 -8.98
N THR A 72 28.63 6.28 -9.82
CA THR A 72 28.55 5.63 -11.14
C THR A 72 28.16 4.16 -11.00
N GLN A 73 28.80 3.43 -10.09
CA GLN A 73 28.46 2.04 -9.81
C GLN A 73 26.99 1.89 -9.35
N TRP A 74 26.52 2.78 -8.47
CA TRP A 74 25.14 2.76 -7.97
C TRP A 74 24.09 3.06 -9.06
N LEU A 75 24.45 3.91 -10.03
CA LEU A 75 23.60 4.27 -11.17
C LEU A 75 23.61 3.22 -12.29
N SER A 76 24.70 2.46 -12.45
CA SER A 76 24.87 1.49 -13.52
C SER A 76 23.72 0.45 -13.57
N GLY A 77 23.16 0.21 -14.76
CA GLY A 77 22.09 -0.77 -14.98
C GLY A 77 20.71 -0.42 -14.40
N HIS A 78 20.55 0.76 -13.78
CA HIS A 78 19.32 1.14 -13.07
C HIS A 78 18.74 2.47 -13.61
N PRO A 79 18.07 2.47 -14.79
CA PRO A 79 17.63 3.70 -15.46
C PRO A 79 16.66 4.54 -14.63
N ARG A 80 15.88 3.92 -13.73
CA ARG A 80 14.99 4.64 -12.82
C ARG A 80 15.76 5.50 -11.82
N ARG A 81 16.88 5.01 -11.28
CA ARG A 81 17.71 5.76 -10.32
C ARG A 81 18.29 7.00 -10.99
N LEU A 82 18.85 6.81 -12.19
CA LEU A 82 19.33 7.91 -13.02
C LEU A 82 18.21 8.93 -13.28
N SER A 83 17.03 8.49 -13.70
CA SER A 83 15.90 9.40 -13.95
C SER A 83 15.47 10.21 -12.72
N THR A 84 15.60 9.64 -11.52
CA THR A 84 15.28 10.33 -10.26
C THR A 84 16.34 11.38 -9.94
N VAL A 85 17.63 11.04 -10.07
CA VAL A 85 18.72 12.00 -9.86
C VAL A 85 18.59 13.17 -10.83
N LEU A 86 18.40 12.90 -12.12
CA LEU A 86 18.24 13.95 -13.14
C LEU A 86 17.04 14.87 -12.87
N LYS A 87 15.97 14.38 -12.24
CA LYS A 87 14.80 15.20 -11.86
C LYS A 87 15.04 16.08 -10.62
N LEU A 88 15.89 15.63 -9.70
CA LEU A 88 16.17 16.32 -8.45
C LEU A 88 17.34 17.29 -8.57
N MET A 89 18.18 17.12 -9.59
CA MET A 89 19.27 18.05 -9.88
C MET A 89 18.74 19.41 -10.31
N GLU A 90 19.33 20.46 -9.74
CA GLU A 90 19.18 21.82 -10.26
C GLU A 90 20.11 21.99 -11.47
N TRP A 91 19.51 22.12 -12.64
CA TRP A 91 20.24 22.23 -13.89
C TRP A 91 20.67 23.67 -14.13
N THR A 92 21.96 23.89 -14.32
CA THR A 92 22.50 25.14 -14.89
C THR A 92 22.62 24.97 -16.40
N ASP A 93 22.70 26.09 -17.13
CA ASP A 93 22.87 26.06 -18.59
C ASP A 93 24.16 25.34 -18.99
N GLU A 94 25.24 25.52 -18.22
CA GLU A 94 26.52 24.81 -18.40
C GLU A 94 26.35 23.29 -18.22
N HIS A 95 25.59 22.84 -17.22
CA HIS A 95 25.31 21.40 -17.03
C HIS A 95 24.52 20.82 -18.20
N LEU A 96 23.53 21.56 -18.71
CA LEU A 96 22.72 21.13 -19.86
C LEU A 96 23.54 21.05 -21.14
N GLU A 97 24.47 21.98 -21.35
CA GLU A 97 25.33 22.01 -22.53
C GLU A 97 26.41 20.93 -22.46
N ALA A 98 27.05 20.74 -21.31
CA ALA A 98 27.98 19.64 -21.10
C ALA A 98 27.31 18.27 -21.27
N PHE A 99 26.07 18.10 -20.77
CA PHE A 99 25.31 16.88 -20.95
C PHE A 99 24.93 16.62 -22.42
N ARG A 100 24.47 17.66 -23.14
CA ARG A 100 24.20 17.57 -24.58
C ARG A 100 25.44 17.17 -25.36
N ASN A 101 26.55 17.85 -25.12
CA ASN A 101 27.83 17.53 -25.76
C ASN A 101 28.25 16.08 -25.43
N GLY A 102 28.11 15.63 -24.18
CA GLY A 102 28.42 14.26 -23.79
C GLY A 102 27.57 13.19 -24.51
N LEU A 103 26.29 13.47 -24.74
CA LEU A 103 25.41 12.59 -25.51
C LEU A 103 25.75 12.61 -27.01
N GLU A 104 26.00 13.78 -27.58
CA GLU A 104 26.34 13.91 -29.01
C GLU A 104 27.67 13.21 -29.37
N HIS A 105 28.60 13.15 -28.41
CA HIS A 105 29.93 12.57 -28.59
C HIS A 105 30.06 11.16 -27.95
N SER A 106 28.97 10.56 -27.48
CA SER A 106 29.04 9.21 -26.88
C SER A 106 29.42 8.17 -27.94
N ALA A 107 30.47 7.39 -27.67
CA ALA A 107 30.92 6.32 -28.56
C ALA A 107 30.02 5.08 -28.56
N GLU A 108 29.15 4.94 -27.55
CA GLU A 108 28.05 3.99 -27.59
C GLU A 108 27.04 4.48 -28.62
N GLU A 109 26.64 3.60 -29.53
CA GLU A 109 25.52 3.84 -30.44
C GLU A 109 24.31 4.10 -29.55
N LEU A 110 24.04 5.37 -29.26
CA LEU A 110 22.73 5.81 -28.78
C LEU A 110 21.80 5.19 -29.80
N SER A 111 21.06 4.17 -29.41
CA SER A 111 19.93 3.69 -30.17
C SER A 111 18.94 4.84 -30.13
N LEU A 112 19.22 5.86 -30.95
CA LEU A 112 18.28 6.87 -31.37
C LEU A 112 17.10 6.02 -31.76
N ILE A 113 16.02 6.13 -30.98
CA ILE A 113 14.73 5.56 -31.34
C ILE A 113 14.60 5.89 -32.83
N PRO A 114 14.64 4.88 -33.72
CA PRO A 114 14.68 5.16 -35.15
C PRO A 114 13.56 6.14 -35.47
N ILE A 115 13.76 7.08 -36.39
CA ILE A 115 12.76 8.13 -36.66
C ILE A 115 11.36 7.52 -36.85
N ALA A 116 11.29 6.37 -37.53
CA ALA A 116 10.07 5.57 -37.67
C ALA A 116 9.46 5.09 -36.33
N GLU A 117 10.28 4.66 -35.38
CA GLU A 117 9.82 4.24 -34.04
C GLU A 117 9.39 5.45 -33.21
N LYS A 118 10.05 6.61 -33.36
CA LYS A 118 9.63 7.86 -32.72
C LYS A 118 8.26 8.30 -33.24
N GLU A 119 8.07 8.28 -34.57
CA GLU A 119 6.80 8.60 -35.23
C GLU A 119 5.69 7.62 -34.83
N ARG A 120 6.00 6.32 -34.68
CA ARG A 120 5.06 5.32 -34.14
C ARG A 120 4.64 5.64 -32.72
N LEU A 121 5.59 5.97 -31.84
CA LEU A 121 5.30 6.30 -30.44
C LEU A 121 4.48 7.59 -30.32
N GLU A 122 4.79 8.61 -31.11
CA GLU A 122 4.01 9.85 -31.17
C GLU A 122 2.59 9.59 -31.70
N SER A 123 2.44 8.78 -32.75
CA SER A 123 1.15 8.37 -33.29
C SER A 123 0.33 7.59 -32.26
N ALA A 124 0.95 6.62 -31.58
CA ALA A 124 0.31 5.85 -30.51
C ALA A 124 -0.15 6.77 -29.35
N LEU A 125 0.65 7.76 -28.98
CA LEU A 125 0.28 8.77 -27.98
C LEU A 125 -0.96 9.57 -28.41
N ARG A 126 -1.02 10.01 -29.67
CA ARG A 126 -2.20 10.71 -30.21
C ARG A 126 -3.42 9.80 -30.24
N GLU A 127 -3.29 8.55 -30.67
CA GLU A 127 -4.38 7.57 -30.66
C GLU A 127 -4.92 7.33 -29.24
N THR A 128 -4.03 7.15 -28.26
CA THR A 128 -4.48 6.98 -26.86
C THR A 128 -5.22 8.20 -26.33
N PHE A 129 -4.83 9.41 -26.74
CA PHE A 129 -5.54 10.64 -26.40
C PHE A 129 -6.96 10.65 -27.00
N TYR A 130 -7.11 10.30 -28.29
CA TYR A 130 -8.43 10.22 -28.93
C TYR A 130 -9.32 9.16 -28.30
N LEU A 131 -8.78 7.94 -28.06
CA LEU A 131 -9.51 6.85 -27.42
C LEU A 131 -9.98 7.23 -26.00
N LYS A 132 -9.16 7.96 -25.25
CA LYS A 132 -9.52 8.43 -23.91
C LYS A 132 -10.69 9.42 -23.95
N ASN A 133 -10.69 10.33 -24.92
CA ASN A 133 -11.77 11.29 -25.10
C ASN A 133 -13.07 10.63 -25.57
N ASP A 134 -12.99 9.69 -26.53
CA ASP A 134 -14.17 8.93 -26.95
C ASP A 134 -14.73 8.11 -25.79
N LEU A 135 -13.89 7.43 -25.01
CA LEU A 135 -14.33 6.69 -23.83
C LEU A 135 -15.07 7.61 -22.84
N ALA A 136 -14.57 8.82 -22.60
CA ALA A 136 -15.25 9.79 -21.73
C ALA A 136 -16.62 10.22 -22.29
N TYR A 137 -16.70 10.45 -23.60
CA TYR A 137 -17.96 10.75 -24.29
C TYR A 137 -18.96 9.59 -24.20
N GLN A 138 -18.52 8.36 -24.48
CA GLN A 138 -19.37 7.17 -24.39
C GLN A 138 -19.87 6.95 -22.94
N GLN A 139 -19.00 7.15 -21.95
CA GLN A 139 -19.39 7.07 -20.54
C GLN A 139 -20.43 8.13 -20.16
N HIS A 140 -20.29 9.36 -20.65
CA HIS A 140 -21.28 10.41 -20.45
C HIS A 140 -22.63 10.03 -21.08
N ARG A 141 -22.61 9.60 -22.35
CA ARG A 141 -23.82 9.17 -23.08
C ARG A 141 -24.56 8.03 -22.37
N LEU A 142 -23.82 7.03 -21.88
CA LEU A 142 -24.39 5.93 -21.10
C LEU A 142 -25.03 6.40 -19.78
N ARG A 143 -24.50 7.45 -19.14
CA ARG A 143 -25.10 8.01 -17.92
C ARG A 143 -26.42 8.71 -18.22
N GLU A 144 -26.49 9.49 -19.29
CA GLU A 144 -27.72 10.17 -19.70
C GLU A 144 -28.81 9.16 -20.10
N GLN A 145 -28.46 8.17 -20.93
CA GLN A 145 -29.40 7.09 -21.29
C GLN A 145 -29.92 6.33 -20.06
N LYS A 146 -29.08 6.14 -19.03
CA LYS A 146 -29.53 5.52 -17.77
C LYS A 146 -30.50 6.41 -17.00
N LYS A 147 -30.27 7.72 -16.96
CA LYS A 147 -31.21 8.68 -16.32
C LYS A 147 -32.55 8.69 -17.04
N GLU A 148 -32.55 8.74 -18.38
CA GLU A 148 -33.75 8.70 -19.21
C GLU A 148 -34.53 7.39 -19.00
N ASN A 149 -33.84 6.24 -19.03
CA ASN A 149 -34.47 4.95 -18.75
C ASN A 149 -35.13 4.90 -17.35
N VAL A 150 -34.49 5.47 -16.34
CA VAL A 150 -35.07 5.57 -14.99
C VAL A 150 -36.30 6.48 -14.98
N ALA A 151 -36.27 7.62 -15.70
CA ALA A 151 -37.40 8.54 -15.80
C ALA A 151 -38.60 7.89 -16.49
N LEU A 152 -38.37 7.23 -17.64
CA LEU A 152 -39.39 6.51 -18.39
C LEU A 152 -40.00 5.39 -17.55
N ARG A 153 -39.20 4.61 -16.81
CA ARG A 153 -39.72 3.57 -15.90
C ARG A 153 -40.65 4.16 -14.84
N ARG A 154 -40.27 5.28 -14.22
CA ARG A 154 -41.12 5.98 -13.24
C ARG A 154 -42.39 6.55 -13.86
N GLU A 155 -42.36 6.95 -15.12
CA GLU A 155 -43.55 7.42 -15.84
C GLU A 155 -44.50 6.26 -16.15
N LEU A 156 -43.96 5.12 -16.60
CA LEU A 156 -44.70 3.89 -16.87
C LEU A 156 -45.36 3.34 -15.59
N GLU A 157 -44.65 3.36 -14.45
CA GLU A 157 -45.21 3.04 -13.13
C GLU A 157 -46.37 3.98 -12.74
N ARG A 158 -46.24 5.28 -13.02
CA ARG A 158 -47.30 6.28 -12.74
C ARG A 158 -48.52 6.08 -13.63
N SER A 159 -48.34 5.79 -14.92
CA SER A 159 -49.44 5.51 -15.85
C SER A 159 -50.17 4.22 -15.47
N ASN A 160 -49.44 3.14 -15.19
CA ASN A 160 -50.04 1.87 -14.70
C ASN A 160 -50.82 2.05 -13.39
N SER A 161 -50.35 2.94 -12.50
CA SER A 161 -51.05 3.24 -11.24
C SER A 161 -52.31 4.08 -11.47
N ARG A 162 -52.32 4.96 -12.47
CA ARG A 162 -53.50 5.76 -12.86
C ARG A 162 -54.56 4.97 -13.61
N GLU A 163 -54.15 3.98 -14.41
CA GLU A 163 -55.06 3.08 -15.15
C GLU A 163 -55.73 2.03 -14.25
N ARG A 164 -55.34 1.93 -12.97
CA ARG A 164 -56.02 1.10 -11.95
C ARG A 164 -56.89 1.90 -10.95
N PRO A 165 -57.96 2.61 -11.35
CA PRO A 165 -58.97 3.04 -10.40
C PRO A 165 -60.03 1.92 -10.26
N ASN A 166 -60.12 1.33 -9.06
CA ASN A 166 -61.18 0.41 -8.63
C ASN A 166 -61.36 -0.90 -9.43
N SER A 167 -60.71 -1.95 -8.97
CA SER A 167 -61.36 -3.27 -8.89
C SER A 167 -61.19 -3.76 -7.45
N ALA A 168 -62.32 -3.83 -6.76
CA ALA A 168 -62.45 -4.49 -5.48
C ALA A 168 -62.01 -5.96 -5.59
N GLU A 169 -61.41 -6.46 -4.51
CA GLU A 169 -61.15 -7.87 -4.18
C GLU A 169 -60.67 -8.78 -5.32
N ALA A 170 -59.35 -8.92 -5.45
CA ALA A 170 -58.78 -10.16 -5.96
C ALA A 170 -58.49 -11.10 -4.77
N PRO A 171 -58.91 -12.39 -4.81
CA PRO A 171 -58.79 -13.32 -3.70
C PRO A 171 -57.33 -13.54 -3.28
N VAL A 172 -57.15 -13.88 -2.00
CA VAL A 172 -55.93 -14.50 -1.47
C VAL A 172 -55.41 -15.52 -2.49
N PRO A 173 -54.13 -15.49 -2.90
CA PRO A 173 -53.64 -16.49 -3.82
C PRO A 173 -53.64 -17.83 -3.08
N VAL A 174 -54.59 -18.69 -3.42
CA VAL A 174 -54.40 -20.14 -3.34
C VAL A 174 -53.09 -20.42 -4.06
N ALA A 175 -52.27 -21.27 -3.44
CA ALA A 175 -51.02 -21.75 -3.96
C ALA A 175 -51.23 -22.53 -5.27
N GLU A 176 -51.38 -21.81 -6.38
CA GLU A 176 -51.23 -22.37 -7.71
C GLU A 176 -49.82 -22.10 -8.21
N GLN A 177 -49.18 -23.21 -8.53
CA GLN A 177 -47.82 -23.33 -8.98
C GLN A 177 -47.59 -22.37 -10.15
N ARG A 178 -46.70 -21.40 -9.96
CA ARG A 178 -46.13 -20.58 -11.04
C ARG A 178 -45.67 -21.53 -12.16
N PRO A 179 -46.18 -21.46 -13.40
CA PRO A 179 -45.37 -21.88 -14.52
C PRO A 179 -44.16 -20.94 -14.53
N ALA A 180 -42.97 -21.54 -14.46
CA ALA A 180 -41.71 -20.83 -14.39
C ALA A 180 -41.67 -19.70 -15.42
N ALA A 181 -41.41 -18.47 -14.95
CA ALA A 181 -41.08 -17.37 -15.83
C ALA A 181 -40.02 -17.87 -16.81
N LYS A 182 -40.21 -17.60 -18.11
CA LYS A 182 -39.19 -17.77 -19.14
C LYS A 182 -38.00 -16.89 -18.78
N VAL A 183 -37.13 -17.42 -17.93
CA VAL A 183 -35.74 -17.03 -17.77
C VAL A 183 -35.14 -17.10 -19.16
N ALA A 184 -34.55 -15.99 -19.62
CA ALA A 184 -33.76 -16.00 -20.84
C ALA A 184 -32.83 -17.22 -20.80
N PRO A 185 -32.80 -18.06 -21.85
CA PRO A 185 -32.11 -19.33 -21.79
C PRO A 185 -30.66 -19.11 -21.35
N MET A 186 -30.29 -19.78 -20.25
CA MET A 186 -28.90 -19.89 -19.81
C MET A 186 -28.05 -20.37 -21.00
N PRO A 187 -26.80 -19.91 -21.16
CA PRO A 187 -25.85 -20.66 -21.95
C PRO A 187 -25.71 -22.03 -21.30
N MET A 188 -26.37 -23.02 -21.90
CA MET A 188 -26.33 -24.42 -21.54
C MET A 188 -24.86 -24.87 -21.55
N SER A 189 -24.23 -24.89 -20.37
CA SER A 189 -23.09 -25.75 -20.13
C SER A 189 -23.56 -26.75 -19.10
N SER A 190 -23.77 -27.97 -19.57
CA SER A 190 -24.09 -29.19 -18.83
C SER A 190 -22.98 -29.52 -17.82
N GLY A 191 -22.94 -28.78 -16.71
CA GLY A 191 -21.88 -28.87 -15.72
C GLY A 191 -22.44 -28.95 -14.31
N GLU A 192 -21.70 -29.65 -13.45
CA GLU A 192 -21.93 -29.76 -12.01
C GLU A 192 -22.21 -28.39 -11.37
N THR A 193 -23.08 -28.34 -10.37
CA THR A 193 -23.41 -27.10 -9.65
C THR A 193 -22.93 -27.18 -8.20
N LYS A 194 -22.54 -26.04 -7.63
CA LYS A 194 -22.11 -25.90 -6.22
C LYS A 194 -22.97 -24.87 -5.50
N THR A 195 -23.33 -25.16 -4.25
CA THR A 195 -24.15 -24.26 -3.44
C THR A 195 -23.25 -23.35 -2.60
N ILE A 196 -23.52 -22.05 -2.61
CA ILE A 196 -22.80 -21.04 -1.82
C ILE A 196 -23.76 -20.27 -0.91
N LYS A 197 -23.32 -19.90 0.29
CA LYS A 197 -24.12 -19.14 1.25
C LYS A 197 -23.95 -17.63 1.01
N MET A 198 -25.03 -16.95 0.67
CA MET A 198 -25.13 -15.50 0.41
C MET A 198 -26.07 -14.86 1.43
N LYS A 199 -25.57 -13.95 2.28
CA LYS A 199 -26.39 -13.16 3.25
C LYS A 199 -27.43 -13.99 4.04
N GLY A 200 -27.14 -15.27 4.32
CA GLY A 200 -28.05 -16.18 5.01
C GLY A 200 -28.87 -17.12 4.11
N GLN A 201 -28.94 -16.89 2.79
CA GLN A 201 -29.60 -17.77 1.81
C GLN A 201 -28.58 -18.61 1.02
N LEU A 202 -28.95 -19.84 0.69
CA LEU A 202 -28.13 -20.74 -0.14
C LEU A 202 -28.49 -20.54 -1.61
N VAL A 203 -27.50 -20.24 -2.44
CA VAL A 203 -27.65 -20.01 -3.88
C VAL A 203 -26.81 -21.02 -4.65
N THR A 204 -27.41 -21.66 -5.65
CA THR A 204 -26.77 -22.67 -6.50
C THR A 204 -26.12 -21.99 -7.72
N VAL A 205 -24.83 -22.23 -7.93
CA VAL A 205 -24.01 -21.59 -8.96
C VAL A 205 -23.22 -22.67 -9.72
N PRO A 206 -22.91 -22.50 -11.02
CA PRO A 206 -22.15 -23.52 -11.75
C PRO A 206 -20.76 -23.77 -11.15
N ALA A 207 -20.31 -25.03 -11.10
CA ALA A 207 -19.08 -25.44 -10.42
C ALA A 207 -17.84 -24.85 -11.09
N GLN A 208 -17.86 -24.73 -12.42
CA GLN A 208 -16.79 -24.16 -13.25
C GLN A 208 -16.59 -22.64 -13.04
N TRP A 209 -17.47 -21.96 -12.32
CA TRP A 209 -17.29 -20.53 -12.06
C TRP A 209 -16.13 -20.28 -11.10
N SER A 210 -15.21 -19.43 -11.55
CA SER A 210 -14.13 -18.89 -10.73
C SER A 210 -14.67 -17.97 -9.63
N ARG A 211 -13.93 -17.83 -8.53
CA ARG A 211 -14.27 -16.90 -7.44
C ARG A 211 -14.47 -15.45 -7.91
N LYS A 212 -13.85 -15.04 -9.02
CA LYS A 212 -14.01 -13.69 -9.58
C LYS A 212 -15.35 -13.55 -10.31
N GLN A 213 -15.76 -14.56 -11.08
CA GLN A 213 -17.07 -14.60 -11.75
C GLN A 213 -18.21 -14.66 -10.74
N ILE A 214 -18.08 -15.48 -9.70
CA ILE A 214 -19.06 -15.53 -8.60
C ILE A 214 -19.19 -14.16 -7.94
N ARG A 215 -18.07 -13.49 -7.61
CA ARG A 215 -18.10 -12.13 -7.02
C ARG A 215 -18.68 -11.08 -7.94
N GLN A 216 -18.39 -11.14 -9.23
CA GLN A 216 -18.97 -10.23 -10.21
C GLN A 216 -20.48 -10.42 -10.31
N TRP A 217 -20.92 -11.66 -10.46
CA TRP A 217 -22.34 -12.01 -10.51
C TRP A 217 -23.07 -11.66 -9.20
N MET A 218 -22.43 -11.84 -8.04
CA MET A 218 -22.95 -11.38 -6.74
C MET A 218 -23.09 -9.85 -6.66
N ARG A 219 -22.22 -9.08 -7.32
CA ARG A 219 -22.37 -7.61 -7.41
C ARG A 219 -23.51 -7.20 -8.32
N ASP A 220 -23.72 -7.94 -9.41
CA ASP A 220 -24.71 -7.59 -10.42
C ASP A 220 -26.14 -8.01 -10.03
N ASN A 221 -26.30 -9.08 -9.24
CA ASN A 221 -27.61 -9.58 -8.77
C ASN A 221 -27.89 -9.32 -7.28
N GLY A 222 -26.92 -8.83 -6.53
CA GLY A 222 -27.06 -8.52 -5.11
C GLY A 222 -27.59 -7.11 -4.85
N ARG A 223 -28.87 -6.87 -5.15
CA ARG A 223 -29.64 -5.75 -4.60
C ARG A 223 -31.01 -6.23 -4.12
#